data_AF-A0A972XV02-F1
#
_entry.id   AF-A0A972XV02-F1
#
_cell.length_a   1.000
_cell.length_b   1.000
_cell.length_c   1.000
_cell.angle_alpha   90.00
_cell.angle_beta   90.00
_cell.angle_gamma   90.00
#
_symmetry.space_group_name_H-M   'P 1'
#
loop_
_entity.id
_entity.type
_entity.pdbx_description
1 polymer ?
#
loop_
_entity_poly.entity_id
_entity_poly.type
_entity_poly.pdbx_seq_one_letter_code
_entity_poly.pdbx_strand_id
1 'polypeptide(L)' 'MTFIEKIYTELKENNITNNNVDFSTRFLNRSPQYYSVIKTRKLDANNEVLVNIIKALEKINKTRKNII' A
#
# COMPACT_ATOMS: atom_id res chain seq x y z
N MET A 1 4.63 15.63 -1.76
CA MET A 1 3.91 14.36 -1.91
C MET A 1 4.84 13.35 -2.56
N THR A 2 5.23 12.29 -1.85
CA THR A 2 6.09 11.21 -2.37
C THR A 2 5.31 10.27 -3.29
N PHE A 3 5.98 9.38 -4.01
CA PHE A 3 5.29 8.40 -4.85
C PHE A 3 4.40 7.46 -4.01
N ILE A 4 4.88 7.03 -2.84
CA ILE A 4 4.07 6.22 -1.92
C ILE A 4 2.82 6.95 -1.39
N GLU A 5 2.92 8.25 -1.11
CA GLU A 5 1.75 9.02 -0.70
C GLU A 5 0.69 9.04 -1.83
N LYS A 6 1.11 9.14 -3.09
CA LYS A 6 0.19 9.05 -4.24
C LYS A 6 -0.52 7.70 -4.30
N ILE A 7 0.23 6.60 -4.16
CA ILE A 7 -0.35 5.25 -4.14
C ILE A 7 -1.35 5.10 -3.00
N TYR A 8 -0.99 5.53 -1.78
CA TYR A 8 -1.91 5.46 -0.65
C TYR A 8 -3.21 6.20 -0.94
N THR A 9 -3.12 7.44 -1.44
CA THR A 9 -4.27 8.27 -1.77
C THR A 9 -5.18 7.57 -2.78
N GLU A 10 -4.62 7.09 -3.90
CA GLU A 10 -5.39 6.41 -4.94
C GLU A 10 -6.09 5.15 -4.39
N LEU A 11 -5.38 4.31 -3.63
CA LEU A 11 -5.97 3.12 -3.04
C LEU A 11 -7.05 3.46 -2.01
N LYS A 12 -6.89 4.58 -1.29
CA LYS A 12 -7.84 5.01 -0.27
C LYS A 12 -9.12 5.56 -0.90
N GLU A 13 -8.98 6.37 -1.96
CA GLU A 13 -10.10 6.93 -2.73
C GLU A 13 -10.92 5.84 -3.43
N ASN A 14 -10.27 4.77 -3.89
CA ASN A 14 -10.93 3.61 -4.48
C ASN A 14 -11.44 2.58 -3.46
N ASN A 15 -11.41 2.91 -2.15
CA ASN A 15 -11.79 2.00 -1.05
C ASN A 15 -11.06 0.65 -1.07
N ILE A 16 -9.84 0.62 -1.63
CA ILE A 16 -8.99 -0.56 -1.69
C ILE A 16 -8.24 -0.72 -0.38
N THR A 17 -7.80 0.38 0.26
CA THR A 17 -7.20 0.40 1.60
C THR A 17 -8.06 1.16 2.61
N ASN A 18 -8.10 0.66 3.84
CA ASN A 18 -8.98 1.19 4.89
C ASN A 18 -8.34 2.35 5.65
N ASN A 19 -7.05 2.30 5.95
CA ASN A 19 -6.35 3.32 6.73
C ASN A 19 -4.83 3.11 6.62
N ASN A 20 -4.05 3.96 7.28
CA ASN A 20 -2.59 3.89 7.28
C ASN A 20 -2.05 2.54 7.80
N VAL A 21 -2.72 1.92 8.78
CA VAL A 21 -2.30 0.64 9.37
C VAL A 21 -2.48 -0.47 8.35
N ASP A 22 -3.66 -0.56 7.75
CA ASP A 22 -3.98 -1.52 6.70
C ASP A 22 -3.05 -1.35 5.48
N PHE A 23 -2.79 -0.12 5.06
CA PHE A 23 -1.82 0.13 4.00
C PHE A 23 -0.42 -0.39 4.36
N SER A 24 0.05 -0.11 5.57
CA SER A 24 1.38 -0.54 6.03
C SER A 24 1.51 -2.07 6.11
N THR A 25 0.49 -2.74 6.62
CA THR A 25 0.56 -4.19 6.85
C THR A 25 0.22 -4.97 5.58
N ARG A 26 -0.87 -4.62 4.88
CA ARG A 26 -1.38 -5.39 3.74
C ARG A 26 -0.65 -5.10 2.44
N PHE A 27 -0.21 -3.86 2.21
CA PHE A 27 0.41 -3.46 0.94
C PHE A 27 1.92 -3.28 1.05
N LEU A 28 2.40 -2.65 2.13
CA LEU A 28 3.85 -2.45 2.31
C LEU A 28 4.54 -3.67 2.94
N ASN A 29 3.77 -4.57 3.56
CA ASN A 29 4.25 -5.71 4.34
C ASN A 29 5.25 -5.29 5.43
N ARG A 30 4.86 -4.28 6.21
CA ARG A 30 5.65 -3.66 7.28
C ARG A 30 4.81 -3.50 8.56
N SER A 31 5.44 -2.97 9.61
CA SER A 31 4.76 -2.67 10.86
C SER A 31 3.63 -1.65 10.68
N PRO A 32 2.59 -1.66 11.52
CA PRO A 32 1.43 -0.76 11.43
C PRO A 32 1.75 0.74 11.32
N GLN A 33 2.87 1.17 11.90
CA GLN A 33 3.29 2.57 11.95
C GLN A 33 4.17 2.97 10.76
N TYR A 34 4.58 2.03 9.91
CA TYR A 34 5.60 2.25 8.89
C TYR A 34 5.24 3.38 7.93
N TYR A 35 4.04 3.35 7.33
CA TYR A 35 3.62 4.39 6.39
C TYR A 35 3.60 5.78 7.03
N SER A 36 3.07 5.89 8.25
CA SER A 36 3.04 7.17 8.99
C SER A 36 4.44 7.74 9.22
N VAL A 37 5.43 6.88 9.49
CA VAL A 37 6.83 7.29 9.68
C VAL A 37 7.44 7.81 8.38
N ILE A 38 7.33 7.05 7.28
CA ILE A 38 7.94 7.46 6.00
C ILE A 38 7.25 8.69 5.40
N LYS A 39 5.94 8.82 5.58
CA LYS A 39 5.16 10.02 5.20
C LYS A 39 5.65 11.25 5.95
N THR A 40 5.77 11.17 7.27
CA THR A 40 6.25 12.29 8.10
C THR A 40 7.66 12.72 7.69
N ARG A 41 8.51 11.74 7.36
CA ARG A 41 9.89 11.98 6.94
C ARG A 41 10.04 12.36 5.46
N LYS A 42 8.94 12.41 4.69
CA LYS A 42 8.94 12.64 3.23
C LYS A 42 9.89 11.70 2.48
N LEU A 43 10.02 10.46 2.97
CA LEU A 43 10.86 9.44 2.37
C LEU A 43 10.06 8.67 1.32
N ASP A 44 10.71 8.38 0.19
CA ASP A 44 10.12 7.47 -0.79
C ASP A 44 10.34 6.01 -0.42
N ALA A 45 9.55 5.11 -1.03
CA ALA A 45 9.72 3.68 -0.84
C ALA A 45 11.03 3.19 -1.45
N ASN A 46 11.63 2.19 -0.80
CA ASN A 46 12.66 1.37 -1.42
C ASN A 46 12.03 0.33 -2.36
N ASN A 47 12.87 -0.30 -3.20
CA ASN A 47 12.42 -1.28 -4.18
C ASN A 47 11.65 -2.46 -3.56
N GLU A 48 12.04 -2.90 -2.36
CA GLU A 48 11.35 -3.99 -1.66
C GLU A 48 9.90 -3.64 -1.35
N VAL A 49 9.64 -2.41 -0.88
CA VAL A 49 8.28 -1.92 -0.60
C VAL A 49 7.45 -1.84 -1.89
N LEU A 50 8.05 -1.40 -3.01
CA LEU A 50 7.36 -1.36 -4.31
C LEU A 50 6.96 -2.76 -4.78
N VAL A 51 7.86 -3.74 -4.63
CA VAL A 51 7.57 -5.15 -4.95
C VAL A 51 6.45 -5.70 -4.08
N ASN A 52 6.41 -5.35 -2.80
CA ASN A 52 5.33 -5.78 -1.90
C ASN A 52 3.97 -5.22 -2.33
N ILE A 53 3.92 -3.96 -2.78
CA ILE A 53 2.69 -3.35 -3.30
C ILE A 53 2.18 -4.12 -4.52
N ILE A 54 3.07 -4.42 -5.48
CA ILE A 54 2.70 -5.18 -6.69
C ILE A 54 2.11 -6.55 -6.30
N LYS A 55 2.79 -7.29 -5.41
CA LYS A 55 2.31 -8.60 -4.93
C LYS A 55 0.94 -8.50 -4.26
N ALA A 56 0.71 -7.47 -3.45
CA ALA A 56 -0.57 -7.24 -2.80
C ALA A 56 -1.70 -6.97 -3.81
N LEU A 57 -1.43 -6.13 -4.81
CA LEU A 57 -2.39 -5.82 -5.88
C LEU A 57 -2.70 -7.04 -6.75
N GLU A 58 -1.69 -7.81 -7.12
CA GLU A 58 -1.88 -9.06 -7.85
C GLU A 58 -2.75 -10.05 -7.09
N LYS A 59 -2.53 -10.18 -5.76
CA LYS A 59 -3.34 -11.03 -4.90
C LYS A 59 -4.81 -10.59 -4.90
N ILE A 60 -5.07 -9.28 -4.76
CA ILE A 60 -6.43 -8.71 -4.82
C ILE A 60 -7.09 -9.02 -6.16
N ASN A 61 -6.37 -8.84 -7.27
CA ASN A 61 -6.89 -9.09 -8.60
C ASN A 61 -7.20 -10.58 -8.85
N LYS A 62 -6.37 -11.50 -8.34
CA LYS A 62 -6.64 -12.94 -8.39
C LYS A 62 -7.91 -13.29 -7.61
N THR A 63 -8.09 -12.74 -6.41
CA THR A 63 -9.32 -12.96 -5.63
C THR A 63 -10.56 -12.48 -6.38
N ARG A 64 -10.52 -11.32 -7.04
CA ARG A 64 -11.66 -10.81 -7.84
C ARG A 64 -12.01 -11.71 -9.02
N LYS A 65 -11.02 -12.32 -9.68
CA LYS A 65 -11.25 -13.22 -10.83
C LYS A 65 -11.91 -14.56 -10.44
N ASN A 66 -11.73 -15.02 -9.21
CA ASN A 66 -12.29 -16.30 -8.75
C ASN A 66 -13.77 -16.19 -8.28
N ILE A 67 -14.36 -14.99 -8.35
CA ILE A 67 -15.74 -14.72 -7.89
C ILE A 67 -16.70 -14.54 -9.09
N ILE A 68 -16.20 -14.64 -10.33
CA ILE A 68 -16.97 -14.48 -11.57
C ILE A 68 -16.99 -15.81 -12.32
#